data_AF-T0R6Y6-F1
#
_entry.id   AF-T0R6Y6-F1
#
_cell.length_a   1.000
_cell.length_b   1.000
_cell.length_c   1.000
_cell.angle_alpha   90.00
_cell.angle_beta   90.00
_cell.angle_gamma   90.00
#
_symmetry.space_group_name_H-M   'P 1'
#
loop_
_entity.id
_entity.type
_entity.pdbx_description
1 polymer ?
#
loop_
_entity_poly.entity_id
_entity_poly.type
_entity_poly.pdbx_seq_one_letter_code
_entity_poly.pdbx_strand_id
1 'polypeptide(L)'
;MSICLKKLHGLGRDIKLMDASFMWTEPHSKRVKLKLTIRKEILRHSVLQQSFLVTFVIENLKCPDCCKMSRNDTWQALVQIRQKVHHQRTLLYLEQIILEHNAHARSIGLA
;
A
#
# COMPACT_ATOMS: atom_id res chain seq x y z
N MET A 1 6.08 -9.78 -0.51
CA MET A 1 7.53 -10.02 -0.71
C MET A 1 8.19 -9.06 -1.69
N SER A 2 7.50 -8.63 -2.76
CA SER A 2 8.02 -7.72 -3.79
C SER A 2 8.64 -6.42 -3.26
N ILE A 3 8.02 -5.78 -2.25
CA ILE A 3 8.51 -4.54 -1.64
C ILE A 3 9.90 -4.75 -0.99
N CYS A 4 10.10 -5.86 -0.29
CA CYS A 4 11.36 -6.13 0.40
C CYS A 4 12.49 -6.42 -0.59
N LEU A 5 12.21 -7.17 -1.66
CA LEU A 5 13.19 -7.46 -2.71
C LEU A 5 13.61 -6.20 -3.48
N LYS A 6 12.69 -5.26 -3.73
CA LYS A 6 13.00 -3.97 -4.36
C LYS A 6 13.90 -3.07 -3.51
N LYS A 7 13.86 -3.21 -2.18
CA LYS A 7 14.69 -2.44 -1.24
C LYS A 7 16.10 -3.01 -1.07
N LEU A 8 16.37 -4.21 -1.55
CA LEU A 8 17.69 -4.83 -1.47
C LEU A 8 18.60 -4.26 -2.56
N HIS A 9 19.67 -3.60 -2.14
CA HIS A 9 20.74 -3.19 -3.05
C HIS A 9 21.64 -4.38 -3.38
N GLY A 10 22.13 -4.45 -4.62
CA GLY A 10 23.14 -5.43 -5.01
C GLY A 10 22.64 -6.74 -5.61
N LEU A 11 21.32 -6.95 -5.76
CA LEU A 11 20.76 -7.98 -6.66
C LEU A 11 20.92 -7.53 -8.12
N GLY A 12 22.18 -7.45 -8.58
CA GLY A 12 22.53 -7.08 -9.96
C GLY A 12 22.43 -8.26 -10.93
N ARG A 13 22.90 -8.07 -12.17
CA ARG A 13 22.86 -9.10 -13.24
C ARG A 13 23.64 -10.37 -12.89
N ASP A 14 24.70 -10.24 -12.09
CA ASP A 14 25.62 -11.33 -11.77
C ASP A 14 25.11 -12.24 -10.64
N ILE A 15 24.08 -11.80 -9.91
CA ILE A 15 23.53 -12.52 -8.74
C ILE A 15 22.08 -12.91 -9.06
N LYS A 16 21.85 -14.21 -9.22
CA LYS A 16 20.52 -14.77 -9.45
C LYS A 16 19.86 -15.10 -8.10
N LEU A 17 18.66 -14.58 -7.88
CA LEU A 17 17.83 -15.00 -6.74
C LEU A 17 17.25 -16.39 -7.04
N MET A 18 17.50 -17.36 -6.15
CA MET A 18 16.97 -18.72 -6.28
C MET A 18 15.70 -18.91 -5.47
N ASP A 19 15.73 -18.46 -4.20
CA ASP A 19 14.62 -18.62 -3.27
C ASP A 19 14.58 -17.45 -2.28
N ALA A 20 13.38 -17.13 -1.82
CA ALA A 20 13.13 -16.14 -0.80
C ALA A 20 11.96 -16.59 0.06
N SER A 21 12.19 -16.78 1.36
CA SER A 21 11.17 -17.19 2.32
C SER A 21 11.13 -16.25 3.51
N PHE A 22 9.91 -15.94 3.96
CA PHE A 22 9.72 -15.24 5.23
C PHE A 22 10.02 -16.19 6.38
N MET A 23 10.80 -15.71 7.34
CA MET A 23 10.97 -16.39 8.61
C MET A 23 10.01 -15.78 9.62
N TRP A 24 9.39 -16.64 10.43
CA TRP A 24 8.52 -16.20 11.49
C TRP A 24 9.27 -15.27 12.45
N THR A 25 8.60 -14.19 12.82
CA THR A 25 9.06 -13.17 13.76
C THR A 25 7.88 -12.78 14.62
N GLU A 26 8.15 -12.48 15.89
CA GLU A 26 7.13 -12.01 16.82
C GLU A 26 6.39 -10.77 16.28
N PRO A 27 5.04 -10.73 16.28
CA PRO A 27 4.25 -9.63 15.69
C PRO A 27 4.61 -8.24 16.21
N HIS A 28 4.97 -8.13 17.49
CA HIS A 28 5.28 -6.86 18.15
C HIS A 28 6.72 -6.39 17.96
N SER A 29 7.57 -7.24 17.38
CA SER A 29 9.00 -6.92 17.21
C SER A 29 9.26 -5.80 16.20
N LYS A 30 8.27 -5.44 15.38
CA LYS A 30 8.40 -4.51 14.24
C LYS A 30 9.57 -4.90 13.33
N ARG A 31 9.88 -6.20 13.22
CA ARG A 31 10.97 -6.72 12.40
C ARG A 31 10.44 -7.81 11.50
N VAL A 32 10.90 -7.81 10.25
CA VAL A 32 10.57 -8.86 9.28
C VAL A 32 11.87 -9.51 8.86
N LYS A 33 11.98 -10.82 9.09
CA LYS A 33 13.15 -11.60 8.69
C LYS A 33 12.87 -12.32 7.37
N LEU A 34 13.80 -12.21 6.44
CA LEU A 34 13.77 -12.84 5.13
C LEU A 34 15.01 -13.72 4.97
N LYS A 35 14.78 -15.01 4.72
CA LYS A 35 15.84 -15.93 4.30
C LYS A 35 15.94 -15.86 2.78
N LEU A 36 17.08 -15.40 2.30
CA LEU A 36 17.35 -15.27 0.86
C LEU A 36 18.40 -16.29 0.46
N THR A 37 18.13 -17.00 -0.63
CA THR A 37 19.08 -17.91 -1.25
C THR A 37 19.49 -17.30 -2.59
N ILE A 38 20.75 -16.88 -2.68
CA ILE A 38 21.32 -16.30 -3.90
C ILE A 38 22.29 -17.28 -4.55
N ARG A 39 22.44 -17.14 -5.86
CA ARG A 39 23.37 -17.88 -6.69
C ARG A 39 24.26 -16.89 -7.44
N LYS A 40 25.58 -17.00 -7.27
CA LYS A 40 26.57 -16.16 -7.96
C LYS A 40 27.62 -17.06 -8.62
N GLU A 41 28.01 -16.71 -9.84
CA GLU A 41 29.16 -17.31 -10.51
C GLU A 41 30.44 -16.58 -10.05
N ILE A 42 31.43 -17.31 -9.56
CA ILE A 42 32.63 -16.72 -8.92
C ILE A 42 33.85 -16.83 -9.84
N LEU A 43 34.08 -18.02 -10.42
CA LEU A 43 35.10 -18.28 -11.42
C LEU A 43 34.45 -19.01 -12.59
N ARG A 44 35.11 -19.04 -13.76
CA ARG A 44 34.60 -19.69 -14.98
C ARG A 44 34.05 -21.09 -14.65
N HIS A 45 32.73 -21.27 -14.76
CA HIS A 45 31.98 -22.51 -14.48
C HIS A 45 31.83 -22.94 -13.01
N SER A 46 32.23 -22.14 -12.02
CA SER A 46 31.96 -22.42 -10.60
C SER A 46 30.84 -21.53 -10.05
N VAL A 47 29.75 -22.18 -9.65
CA VAL A 47 28.54 -21.52 -9.14
C VAL A 47 28.43 -21.76 -7.64
N LEU A 48 28.37 -20.68 -6.87
CA LEU A 48 28.17 -20.74 -5.43
C LEU A 48 26.74 -20.33 -5.08
N GLN A 49 26.09 -21.13 -4.25
CA GLN A 49 24.79 -20.84 -3.69
C GLN A 49 24.93 -20.57 -2.19
N GLN A 50 24.46 -19.41 -1.73
CA GLN A 50 24.55 -19.01 -0.34
C GLN A 50 23.18 -18.56 0.16
N SER A 51 22.82 -19.03 1.35
CA SER A 51 21.64 -18.56 2.07
C SER A 51 22.05 -17.61 3.20
N PHE A 52 21.40 -16.46 3.30
CA PHE A 52 21.62 -15.50 4.38
C PHE A 52 20.29 -14.90 4.84
N LEU A 53 20.31 -14.36 6.06
CA LEU A 53 19.13 -13.79 6.70
C LEU A 53 19.21 -12.26 6.66
N VAL A 54 18.22 -11.63 6.02
CA VAL A 54 18.05 -10.18 6.03
C VAL A 54 16.98 -9.82 7.04
N THR A 55 17.28 -8.87 7.92
CA THR A 55 16.30 -8.34 8.86
C THR A 55 15.90 -6.93 8.45
N PHE A 56 14.63 -6.73 8.14
CA PHE A 56 14.04 -5.41 7.92
C PHE A 56 13.45 -4.90 9.24
N VAL A 57 13.65 -3.61 9.51
CA VAL A 57 12.99 -2.88 10.60
C VAL A 57 11.81 -2.12 10.02
N ILE A 58 10.64 -2.24 10.66
CA ILE A 58 9.43 -1.53 10.27
C ILE A 58 9.35 -0.23 11.08
N GLU A 59 9.35 0.88 10.37
CA GLU A 59 9.06 2.19 10.92
C GLU A 59 7.60 2.56 10.59
N ASN A 60 6.87 2.97 11.62
CA ASN A 60 5.48 3.39 11.45
C ASN A 60 5.47 4.85 11.01
N LEU A 61 5.04 5.07 9.77
CA LEU A 61 4.88 6.40 9.19
C LEU A 61 3.42 6.61 8.81
N LYS A 62 2.96 7.86 8.88
CA LYS A 62 1.65 8.24 8.36
C LYS A 62 1.71 8.28 6.83
N CYS A 63 0.66 7.80 6.19
CA CYS A 63 0.55 7.88 4.73
C CYS A 63 0.47 9.36 4.28
N PRO A 64 1.02 9.74 3.11
CA PRO A 64 1.01 11.13 2.66
C PRO A 64 -0.40 11.70 2.53
N ASP A 65 -1.39 10.88 2.13
CA ASP A 65 -2.79 11.31 2.03
C ASP A 65 -3.44 11.50 3.41
N CYS A 66 -3.09 10.65 4.38
CA CYS A 66 -3.48 10.76 5.78
C CYS A 66 -2.91 12.05 6.40
N CYS A 67 -1.68 12.41 6.03
CA CYS A 67 -1.05 13.66 6.46
C CYS A 67 -1.78 14.89 5.88
N LYS A 68 -2.28 14.83 4.64
CA LYS A 68 -3.06 15.92 4.03
C LYS A 68 -4.37 16.16 4.78
N MET A 69 -5.10 15.10 5.12
CA MET A 69 -6.35 15.23 5.90
C MET A 69 -6.11 15.91 7.25
N SER A 70 -4.98 15.62 7.90
CA SER A 70 -4.59 16.26 9.17
C SER A 70 -4.21 17.75 9.02
N ARG A 71 -4.01 18.26 7.80
CA ARG A 71 -3.59 19.64 7.51
C ARG A 71 -4.77 20.55 7.14
N ASN A 72 -6.02 20.11 7.28
CA ASN A 72 -7.24 20.84 6.89
C ASN A 72 -7.37 21.11 5.38
N ASP A 73 -6.74 20.32 4.51
CA ASP A 73 -7.08 20.28 3.08
C ASP A 73 -8.33 19.39 2.90
N THR A 74 -9.51 20.00 2.94
CA THR A 74 -10.79 19.31 3.16
C THR A 74 -11.38 18.61 1.93
N TRP A 75 -11.26 19.17 0.73
CA TRP A 75 -11.78 18.56 -0.51
C TRP A 75 -10.97 18.97 -1.74
N GLN A 76 -10.79 18.03 -2.68
CA GLN A 76 -10.18 18.32 -3.99
C GLN A 76 -11.22 18.77 -5.03
N ALA A 77 -12.46 18.33 -4.87
CA ALA A 77 -13.58 18.67 -5.75
C ALA A 77 -14.87 18.72 -4.92
N LEU A 78 -15.80 19.60 -5.33
CA LEU A 78 -17.08 19.78 -4.67
C LEU A 78 -18.19 19.81 -5.73
N VAL A 79 -19.24 19.01 -5.52
CA VAL A 79 -20.42 18.95 -6.39
C VAL A 79 -21.60 19.56 -5.64
N GLN A 80 -22.25 20.57 -6.22
CA GLN A 80 -23.43 21.21 -5.63
C GLN A 80 -24.68 20.78 -6.40
N ILE A 81 -25.60 20.10 -5.72
CA ILE A 81 -26.91 19.73 -6.28
C ILE A 81 -27.93 20.77 -5.80
N ARG A 82 -28.68 21.39 -6.72
CA ARG A 82 -29.68 22.42 -6.39
C ARG A 82 -30.99 22.15 -7.10
N GLN A 83 -32.10 22.29 -6.38
CA GLN A 83 -33.45 22.25 -6.92
C GLN A 83 -34.19 23.55 -6.54
N LYS A 84 -34.60 24.34 -7.53
CA LYS A 84 -35.33 25.60 -7.32
C LYS A 84 -36.85 25.36 -7.29
N VAL A 85 -37.36 24.73 -6.23
CA VAL A 85 -38.79 24.43 -6.05
C VAL A 85 -39.15 24.47 -4.56
N HIS A 86 -40.40 24.78 -4.22
CA HIS A 86 -40.89 24.76 -2.83
C HIS A 86 -40.88 23.35 -2.20
N HIS A 87 -41.17 22.31 -2.98
CA HIS A 87 -41.17 20.93 -2.52
C HIS A 87 -39.99 20.15 -3.13
N GLN A 88 -39.26 19.41 -2.28
CA GLN A 88 -37.99 18.77 -2.61
C GLN A 88 -38.11 17.26 -2.89
N ARG A 89 -39.25 16.79 -3.43
CA ARG A 89 -39.52 15.34 -3.63
C ARG A 89 -38.43 14.63 -4.40
N THR A 90 -37.97 15.23 -5.50
CA THR A 90 -36.97 14.63 -6.38
C THR A 90 -35.57 14.65 -5.76
N LEU A 91 -35.26 15.62 -4.90
CA LEU A 91 -34.00 15.66 -4.17
C LEU A 91 -33.94 14.52 -3.14
N LEU A 92 -35.01 14.32 -2.37
CA LEU A 92 -35.12 13.22 -1.40
C LEU A 92 -35.11 11.85 -2.08
N TYR A 93 -35.74 11.73 -3.25
CA TYR A 93 -35.71 10.50 -4.03
C TYR A 93 -34.30 10.19 -4.56
N LEU A 94 -33.56 11.22 -5.00
CA LEU A 94 -32.17 11.06 -5.43
C LEU A 94 -31.26 10.60 -4.27
N GLU A 95 -31.49 11.09 -3.06
CA GLU A 95 -30.77 10.60 -1.87
C GLU A 95 -31.02 9.11 -1.62
N GLN A 96 -32.28 8.66 -1.73
CA GLN A 96 -32.61 7.23 -1.61
C GLN A 96 -31.86 6.38 -2.65
N ILE A 97 -31.82 6.82 -3.91
CA ILE A 97 -31.07 6.12 -4.98
C ILE A 97 -29.57 6.06 -4.65
N ILE A 98 -28.99 7.14 -4.14
CA ILE A 98 -27.57 7.20 -3.76
C ILE A 98 -27.26 6.21 -2.62
N LEU A 99 -28.17 6.05 -1.67
CA LEU A 99 -28.06 5.08 -0.59
C LEU A 99 -28.19 3.65 -1.12
N GLU A 100 -29.19 3.37 -1.96
CA GLU A 100 -29.42 2.06 -2.57
C GLU A 100 -28.20 1.57 -3.38
N HIS A 101 -27.57 2.47 -4.15
CA HIS A 101 -26.42 2.13 -4.99
C HIS A 101 -25.07 2.32 -4.30
N ASN A 102 -25.06 2.73 -3.03
CA ASN A 102 -23.86 3.06 -2.26
C ASN A 102 -22.89 4.01 -3.00
N ALA A 103 -23.44 4.97 -3.75
CA ALA A 103 -22.66 5.85 -4.63
C ALA A 103 -21.84 6.91 -3.85
N HIS A 104 -22.16 7.12 -2.59
CA HIS A 104 -21.49 8.06 -1.69
C HIS A 104 -20.24 7.48 -0.99
N ALA A 105 -19.89 6.20 -1.22
CA ALA A 105 -18.80 5.50 -0.53
C ALA A 105 -17.42 6.15 -0.66
N ARG A 106 -17.18 6.96 -1.71
CA ARG A 106 -15.93 7.68 -1.95
C ARG A 106 -15.97 9.16 -1.53
N SER A 107 -17.10 9.65 -1.03
CA SER A 107 -17.22 11.03 -0.56
C SER A 107 -16.58 11.19 0.82
N ILE A 108 -15.92 12.32 1.05
CA ILE A 108 -15.30 12.67 2.35
C ILE A 108 -16.39 13.13 3.33
N GLY A 109 -17.42 13.79 2.82
CA GLY A 109 -18.59 14.23 3.58
C GLY A 109 -19.70 14.71 2.64
N LEU A 110 -20.93 14.66 3.14
CA LEU A 110 -22.10 15.29 2.56
C LEU A 110 -22.52 16.38 3.55
N ALA A 111 -22.61 17.63 3.08
CA ALA A 111 -22.97 18.81 3.86
C ALA A 111 -24.37 19.30 3.48
#